data_AF-A0A560PUS3-F1
#
_entry.id   AF-A0A560PUS3-F1
#
_cell.length_a   1.000
_cell.length_b   1.000
_cell.length_c   1.000
_cell.angle_alpha   90.00
_cell.angle_beta   90.00
_cell.angle_gamma   90.00
#
_symmetry.space_group_name_H-M   'P 1'
#
loop_
_entity.id
_entity.type
_entity.pdbx_description
1 polymer ?
#
loop_
_entity_poly.entity_id
_entity_poly.type
_entity_poly.pdbx_seq_one_letter_code
_entity_poly.pdbx_strand_id
1 'polypeptide(L)'
;MKRVHVHLSVPNLEQAVGFYSALFGSPPSLQRSDYAKWLLDDPKLNFALSQLGHGAGLDHLGLQTESRKELRAMTYALKRANVTV
;
A
#
# COMPACT_ATOMS: atom_id res chain seq x y z
N MET A 1 1.00 -14.11 7.50
CA MET A 1 1.41 -14.06 6.07
C MET A 1 1.53 -12.61 5.63
N LYS A 2 2.63 -12.24 4.97
CA LYS A 2 2.91 -10.85 4.53
C LYS A 2 1.86 -10.36 3.54
N ARG A 3 1.55 -9.06 3.58
CA ARG A 3 0.64 -8.41 2.62
C ARG A 3 1.44 -7.66 1.57
N VAL A 4 1.00 -7.71 0.31
CA VAL A 4 1.54 -6.80 -0.71
C VAL A 4 1.09 -5.38 -0.34
N HIS A 5 1.99 -4.42 -0.47
CA HIS A 5 1.67 -3.01 -0.39
C HIS A 5 1.73 -2.39 -1.77
N VAL A 6 0.67 -1.68 -2.14
CA VAL A 6 0.59 -0.88 -3.36
C VAL A 6 0.13 0.50 -2.97
N HIS A 7 0.89 1.52 -3.38
CA HIS A 7 0.50 2.90 -3.25
C HIS A 7 0.37 3.51 -4.65
N LEU A 8 -0.79 4.07 -4.97
CA LEU A 8 -1.01 4.81 -6.21
C LEU A 8 -1.22 6.30 -5.93
N SER A 9 -0.61 7.14 -6.76
CA SER A 9 -0.92 8.56 -6.85
C SER A 9 -2.07 8.75 -7.84
N VAL A 10 -3.13 9.45 -7.43
CA VAL A 10 -4.35 9.65 -8.22
C VAL A 10 -4.65 11.15 -8.39
N PRO A 11 -5.22 11.56 -9.53
CA PRO A 11 -5.52 12.97 -9.78
C PRO A 11 -6.76 13.45 -8.98
N ASN A 12 -7.65 12.54 -8.60
CA ASN A 12 -8.84 12.82 -7.82
C ASN A 12 -9.06 11.67 -6.82
N LEU A 13 -8.85 11.96 -5.54
CA LEU A 13 -8.97 10.97 -4.48
C LEU A 13 -10.42 10.52 -4.25
N GLU A 14 -11.38 11.43 -4.29
CA GLU A 14 -12.79 11.11 -4.03
C GLU A 14 -13.32 10.12 -5.06
N GLN A 15 -13.07 10.38 -6.35
CA GLN A 15 -13.44 9.48 -7.43
C GLN A 15 -12.78 8.10 -7.29
N ALA A 16 -11.48 8.08 -6.97
CA ALA A 16 -10.74 6.84 -6.80
C ALA A 16 -11.22 6.04 -5.58
N VAL A 17 -11.55 6.70 -4.47
CA VAL A 17 -12.13 6.06 -3.27
C VAL A 17 -13.45 5.39 -3.63
N GLY A 18 -14.31 6.04 -4.41
CA GLY A 18 -15.55 5.43 -4.89
C GLY A 18 -15.31 4.16 -5.70
N PHE A 19 -14.41 4.23 -6.68
CA PHE A 19 -14.05 3.08 -7.51
C PHE A 19 -13.48 1.91 -6.70
N TYR A 20 -12.46 2.15 -5.88
CA TYR A 20 -11.78 1.08 -5.14
C TYR A 20 -12.63 0.53 -3.99
N SER A 21 -13.49 1.35 -3.37
CA SER A 21 -14.45 0.82 -2.39
C SER A 21 -15.46 -0.13 -3.02
N ALA A 22 -15.92 0.17 -4.24
CA ALA A 22 -16.79 -0.73 -4.99
C ALA A 22 -16.04 -2.01 -5.40
N LEU A 23 -14.81 -1.88 -5.90
CA LEU A 23 -13.97 -3.02 -6.30
C LEU A 23 -13.67 -3.96 -5.13
N PHE A 24 -13.35 -3.41 -3.96
CA PHE A 24 -13.02 -4.19 -2.76
C PHE A 24 -14.25 -4.56 -1.92
N GLY A 25 -15.44 -4.10 -2.29
CA GLY A 25 -16.66 -4.29 -1.50
C GLY A 25 -16.58 -3.73 -0.08
N SER A 26 -15.70 -2.76 0.18
CA SER A 26 -15.49 -2.20 1.53
C SER A 26 -14.96 -0.76 1.48
N PRO A 27 -15.33 0.10 2.45
CA PRO A 27 -14.78 1.44 2.56
C PRO A 27 -13.30 1.41 3.00
N PRO A 28 -12.56 2.53 2.86
CA PRO A 28 -11.20 2.61 3.36
C PRO A 28 -11.14 2.34 4.88
N SER A 29 -10.16 1.54 5.30
CA SER A 29 -9.79 1.39 6.71
C SER A 29 -9.25 2.67 7.34
N LEU A 30 -8.73 3.58 6.51
CA LEU A 30 -8.25 4.89 6.92
C LEU A 30 -8.49 5.89 5.78
N GLN A 31 -9.06 7.05 6.10
CA GLN A 31 -9.28 8.12 5.15
C GLN A 31 -8.90 9.48 5.77
N ARG A 32 -8.24 10.30 4.96
CA ARG A 32 -7.83 11.69 5.21
C ARG A 32 -8.13 12.52 3.96
N SER A 33 -7.93 13.83 4.03
CA SER A 33 -8.23 14.76 2.94
C SER A 33 -7.49 14.45 1.63
N ASP A 34 -6.30 13.88 1.72
CA ASP A 34 -5.35 13.65 0.63
C ASP A 34 -4.86 12.20 0.56
N TYR A 35 -5.44 11.31 1.37
CA TYR A 35 -5.01 9.93 1.52
C TYR A 35 -6.16 8.98 1.85
N ALA A 36 -6.15 7.79 1.25
CA ALA A 36 -7.06 6.69 1.61
C ALA A 36 -6.32 5.36 1.62
N LYS A 37 -6.72 4.44 2.50
CA LYS A 37 -6.09 3.13 2.63
C LYS A 37 -7.08 2.02 2.96
N TRP A 38 -6.85 0.86 2.36
CA TRP A 38 -7.52 -0.40 2.66
C TRP A 38 -6.52 -1.42 3.20
N LEU A 39 -6.99 -2.25 4.13
CA LEU A 39 -6.26 -3.40 4.64
C LEU A 39 -7.15 -4.63 4.43
N LEU A 40 -6.98 -5.28 3.29
CA LEU A 40 -7.80 -6.41 2.85
C LEU A 40 -7.19 -7.73 3.31
N ASP A 41 -8.03 -8.68 3.68
CA ASP A 41 -7.64 -10.04 4.06
C ASP A 41 -7.68 -11.05 2.91
N ASP A 42 -8.56 -10.86 1.93
CA ASP A 42 -8.65 -11.68 0.73
C ASP A 42 -8.88 -10.80 -0.52
N PRO A 43 -7.85 -10.57 -1.36
CA PRO A 43 -6.46 -10.97 -1.15
C PRO A 43 -5.80 -10.16 -0.02
N LYS A 44 -4.70 -10.68 0.53
CA LYS A 44 -3.88 -9.97 1.53
C LYS A 44 -3.18 -8.73 0.95
N LEU A 45 -3.85 -7.58 1.02
CA LEU A 45 -3.42 -6.32 0.39
C LEU A 45 -3.47 -5.16 1.38
N ASN A 46 -2.40 -4.36 1.43
CA ASN A 46 -2.39 -3.02 2.00
C ASN A 46 -2.36 -2.03 0.82
N PHE A 47 -3.54 -1.50 0.47
CA PHE A 47 -3.70 -0.62 -0.68
C PHE A 47 -3.82 0.82 -0.23
N ALA A 48 -3.08 1.73 -0.85
CA ALA A 48 -3.09 3.15 -0.51
C ALA A 48 -3.25 4.02 -1.77
N LEU A 49 -3.93 5.14 -1.58
CA LEU A 49 -4.11 6.19 -2.57
C LEU A 49 -3.67 7.53 -1.95
N SER A 50 -3.00 8.37 -2.73
CA SER A 50 -2.80 9.78 -2.39
C SER A 50 -3.07 10.71 -3.55
N GLN A 51 -3.44 11.96 -3.23
CA GLN A 51 -3.52 13.06 -4.20
C GLN A 51 -2.28 13.97 -4.15
N LEU A 52 -1.23 13.52 -3.46
CA LEU A 52 0.07 14.18 -3.37
C LEU A 52 1.07 13.36 -4.19
N GLY A 53 1.75 13.97 -5.18
CA GLY A 53 2.80 13.26 -5.92
C GLY A 53 3.12 13.77 -7.32
N HIS A 54 4.15 13.18 -7.92
CA HIS A 54 4.83 13.54 -9.18
C HIS A 54 4.08 13.12 -10.47
N GLY A 55 2.76 12.92 -10.39
CA GLY A 55 1.91 12.46 -11.49
C GLY A 55 1.04 11.27 -11.11
N ALA A 56 0.00 11.01 -11.90
CA ALA A 56 -0.89 9.87 -11.69
C ALA A 56 -0.17 8.55 -12.03
N GLY A 57 -0.34 7.51 -11.20
CA GLY A 57 0.23 6.19 -11.45
C GLY A 57 0.76 5.50 -10.21
N LEU A 58 1.63 4.51 -10.42
CA LEU A 58 2.32 3.80 -9.34
C LEU A 58 3.27 4.76 -8.62
N ASP A 59 3.04 4.94 -7.33
CA ASP A 59 3.94 5.73 -6.47
C ASP A 59 5.06 4.83 -5.94
N HIS A 60 4.70 3.76 -5.22
CA HIS A 60 5.65 2.74 -4.77
C HIS A 60 4.98 1.40 -4.43
N LEU A 61 5.83 0.40 -4.23
CA LEU A 61 5.45 -0.97 -3.84
C LEU A 61 6.14 -1.35 -2.53
N GLY A 62 5.58 -2.34 -1.83
CA GLY A 62 6.24 -2.90 -0.66
C GLY A 62 5.66 -4.23 -0.20
N LEU A 63 6.19 -4.72 0.91
CA LEU A 63 5.70 -5.89 1.63
C LEU A 63 5.51 -5.52 3.09
N GLN A 64 4.26 -5.57 3.56
CA GLN A 64 3.95 -5.39 4.96
C GLN A 64 4.24 -6.69 5.71
N THR A 65 5.11 -6.60 6.71
CA THR A 65 5.40 -7.70 7.65
C THR A 65 4.48 -7.63 8.87
N GLU A 66 4.29 -8.76 9.54
CA GLU A 66 3.43 -8.83 10.74
C GLU A 66 4.21 -8.48 12.01
N SER A 67 5.54 -8.43 11.95
CA SER A 67 6.38 -8.09 13.10
C SER A 67 7.72 -7.47 12.72
N ARG A 68 8.32 -6.76 13.68
CA ARG A 68 9.70 -6.27 13.59
C ARG A 68 10.72 -7.39 13.35
N LYS A 69 10.46 -8.60 13.86
CA LYS A 69 11.35 -9.76 13.65
C LYS A 69 11.38 -10.17 12.18
N GLU A 70 10.21 -10.25 11.56
CA GLU A 70 10.10 -10.54 10.11
C GLU A 70 10.74 -9.45 9.26
N LEU A 71 10.52 -8.16 9.61
CA LEU A 71 11.15 -7.05 8.92
C LEU A 71 12.68 -7.16 8.96
N ARG A 72 13.26 -7.39 10.15
CA ARG A 72 14.72 -7.56 10.30
C ARG A 72 15.24 -8.73 9.47
N ALA A 73 14.52 -9.86 9.45
CA ALA A 73 14.91 -11.01 8.65
C ALA A 73 14.94 -10.68 7.14
N MET A 74 13.95 -9.93 6.63
CA MET A 74 13.94 -9.45 5.25
C MET A 74 15.08 -8.48 4.95
N THR A 75 15.32 -7.49 5.82
CA THR A 75 16.44 -6.55 5.67
C THR A 75 17.78 -7.28 5.63
N TYR A 76 17.97 -8.30 6.48
CA TYR A 76 19.19 -9.11 6.48
C TYR A 76 19.34 -9.91 5.17
N ALA A 77 18.26 -10.50 4.67
CA ALA A 77 18.27 -11.22 3.39
C ALA A 77 18.66 -10.30 2.21
N LEU A 78 18.09 -9.09 2.15
CA LEU A 78 18.41 -8.10 1.12
C LEU A 78 19.88 -7.62 1.21
N LYS A 79 20.37 -7.34 2.43
CA LYS A 79 21.78 -6.99 2.65
C LYS A 79 22.72 -8.10 2.18
N ARG A 80 22.40 -9.36 2.45
CA ARG A 80 23.15 -10.52 1.94
C ARG A 80 23.14 -10.65 0.42
N ALA A 81 22.12 -10.11 -0.23
CA ALA A 81 22.01 -10.04 -1.69
C ALA A 81 22.63 -8.76 -2.27
N ASN A 82 23.36 -7.96 -1.47
CA ASN A 82 23.94 -6.67 -1.85
C ASN A 82 22.92 -5.66 -2.37
N VAL A 83 21.66 -5.75 -1.92
CA VAL A 83 20.63 -4.75 -2.20
C VAL A 83 20.71 -3.67 -1.12
N THR A 84 20.84 -2.42 -1.54
CA THR A 84 20.70 -1.26 -0.65
C THR A 84 19.22 -1.07 -0.33
N VAL A 85 18.89 -1.07 0.97
CA VAL A 85 17.53 -0.93 1.51
C VAL A 85 17.50 0.14 2.56
#